data_AF-A0A140DKW8-F1
#
_entry.id   AF-A0A140DKW8-F1
#
_cell.length_a   1.000
_cell.length_b   1.000
_cell.length_c   1.000
_cell.angle_alpha   90.00
_cell.angle_beta   90.00
_cell.angle_gamma   90.00
#
_symmetry.space_group_name_H-M   'P 1'
#
loop_
_entity.id
_entity.type
_entity.pdbx_description
1 polymer ?
#
loop_
_entity_poly.entity_id
_entity_poly.type
_entity_poly.pdbx_seq_one_letter_code
_entity_poly.pdbx_strand_id
1 'polypeptide(L)'
;RAGTFHYFRVHSSQWQDRLRKMRAVGLNAVETYVPWNLHEFYSGSYDFGHGGSDFQDFLDVQKFIKLAQEEDLFVLLRPGPYICAEWEFGGLPGWLLRDKDIKVRTNDPIYLNYVSRYYKELFSILAPLQFTKGGAIIAVQIENEYGNTYNNDRDYLRSLRSILQENGVVELFYTSDPPSAGTAGGLPNEVLMTANFNNNAKWNLDQLNSFQTNKPTITMEYWSGWFDNFSGQHSTSVATHA
;
A
#
# COMPACT_ATOMS: atom_id res chain seq x y z
N ARG A 1 -15.82 -4.41 1.68
CA ARG A 1 -15.94 -3.36 0.66
C ARG A 1 -15.02 -2.22 1.08
N ALA A 2 -13.92 -2.04 0.37
CA ALA A 2 -12.95 -1.01 0.68
C ALA A 2 -13.01 0.11 -0.38
N GLY A 3 -12.52 1.29 -0.01
CA GLY A 3 -12.18 2.35 -0.96
C GLY A 3 -10.80 2.89 -0.63
N THR A 4 -10.07 3.31 -1.65
CA THR A 4 -8.72 3.88 -1.49
C THR A 4 -8.81 5.35 -1.13
N PHE A 5 -8.10 5.75 -0.07
CA PHE A 5 -7.94 7.14 0.32
C PHE A 5 -6.52 7.40 0.84
N HIS A 6 -5.72 8.11 0.04
CA HIS A 6 -4.37 8.52 0.40
C HIS A 6 -4.40 9.77 1.30
N TYR A 7 -4.09 9.60 2.58
CA TYR A 7 -4.03 10.70 3.54
C TYR A 7 -3.06 11.82 3.12
N PHE A 8 -1.96 11.45 2.46
CA PHE A 8 -0.94 12.38 1.97
C PHE A 8 -1.36 13.20 0.73
N ARG A 9 -2.57 12.99 0.20
CA ARG A 9 -3.15 13.78 -0.92
C ARG A 9 -4.23 14.77 -0.48
N VAL A 10 -4.59 14.77 0.80
CA VAL A 10 -5.68 15.60 1.34
C VAL A 10 -5.22 16.19 2.66
N HIS A 11 -5.47 17.48 2.87
CA HIS A 11 -5.10 18.14 4.13
C HIS A 11 -5.80 17.49 5.34
N SER A 12 -5.10 17.34 6.47
CA SER A 12 -5.61 16.56 7.61
C SER A 12 -6.89 17.06 8.24
N SER A 13 -7.18 18.35 8.14
CA SER A 13 -8.46 18.93 8.56
C SER A 13 -9.67 18.34 7.82
N GLN A 14 -9.47 17.67 6.68
CA GLN A 14 -10.52 17.09 5.87
C GLN A 14 -10.61 15.56 5.97
N TRP A 15 -9.65 14.88 6.61
CA TRP A 15 -9.61 13.42 6.64
C TRP A 15 -10.89 12.81 7.20
N GLN A 16 -11.36 13.29 8.35
CA GLN A 16 -12.58 12.77 8.99
C GLN A 16 -13.82 12.96 8.10
N ASP A 17 -13.97 14.11 7.45
CA ASP A 17 -15.08 14.34 6.51
C ASP A 17 -15.07 13.34 5.36
N ARG A 18 -13.88 13.05 4.78
CA ARG A 18 -13.78 12.09 3.67
C ARG A 18 -14.07 10.66 4.14
N LEU A 19 -13.51 10.25 5.28
CA LEU A 19 -13.76 8.93 5.88
C LEU A 19 -15.23 8.72 6.23
N ARG A 20 -15.89 9.73 6.81
CA ARG A 20 -17.33 9.69 7.08
C ARG A 20 -18.16 9.50 5.81
N LYS A 21 -17.78 10.17 4.71
CA LYS A 21 -18.43 9.98 3.40
C LYS A 21 -18.22 8.58 2.86
N MET A 22 -17.02 8.02 2.99
CA MET A 22 -16.72 6.63 2.62
C MET A 22 -17.60 5.64 3.41
N ARG A 23 -17.75 5.85 4.72
CA ARG A 23 -18.65 5.06 5.56
C ARG A 23 -20.11 5.19 5.11
N ALA A 24 -20.56 6.42 4.84
CA ALA A 24 -21.93 6.71 4.43
C ALA A 24 -22.33 6.07 3.10
N VAL A 25 -21.39 5.87 2.16
CA VAL A 25 -21.66 5.14 0.89
C VAL A 25 -21.60 3.61 1.06
N GLY A 26 -21.44 3.11 2.28
CA GLY A 26 -21.52 1.68 2.61
C GLY A 26 -20.20 0.93 2.54
N LEU A 27 -19.06 1.65 2.55
CA LEU A 27 -17.76 1.01 2.75
C LEU A 27 -17.60 0.60 4.22
N ASN A 28 -16.88 -0.50 4.45
CA ASN A 28 -16.52 -0.98 5.78
C ASN A 28 -15.01 -1.01 6.02
N ALA A 29 -14.23 -0.61 5.01
CA ALA A 29 -12.80 -0.45 5.12
C ALA A 29 -12.33 0.73 4.27
N VAL A 30 -11.21 1.32 4.68
CA VAL A 30 -10.39 2.24 3.88
C VAL A 30 -9.05 1.58 3.60
N GLU A 31 -8.55 1.79 2.38
CA GLU A 31 -7.20 1.38 1.99
C GLU A 31 -6.34 2.62 1.84
N THR A 32 -5.09 2.58 2.33
CA THR A 32 -4.11 3.63 2.05
C THR A 32 -2.70 3.08 1.85
N TYR A 33 -1.98 3.69 0.91
CA TYR A 33 -0.53 3.64 0.84
C TYR A 33 0.16 4.48 1.92
N VAL A 34 1.45 4.22 2.14
CA VAL A 34 2.36 5.04 2.97
C VAL A 34 3.58 5.44 2.13
N PRO A 35 3.77 6.73 1.76
CA PRO A 35 4.84 7.17 0.89
C PRO A 35 6.14 7.36 1.68
N TRP A 36 7.08 6.41 1.55
CA TRP A 36 8.36 6.44 2.27
C TRP A 36 9.11 7.76 2.06
N ASN A 37 9.15 8.29 0.84
CA ASN A 37 9.84 9.53 0.51
C ASN A 37 9.38 10.76 1.30
N LEU A 38 8.11 10.83 1.73
CA LEU A 38 7.64 11.92 2.57
C LEU A 38 7.99 11.69 4.04
N HIS A 39 7.84 10.45 4.50
CA HIS A 39 8.13 10.11 5.89
C HIS A 39 9.62 10.08 6.21
N GLU A 40 10.49 9.91 5.22
CA GLU A 40 11.95 9.97 5.36
C GLU A 40 12.56 10.83 4.25
N PHE A 41 12.20 12.11 4.21
CA PHE A 41 12.66 13.04 3.17
C PHE A 41 14.19 13.16 3.12
N TYR A 42 14.82 13.15 4.29
CA TYR A 42 16.27 12.97 4.43
C TYR A 42 16.57 11.64 5.11
N SER A 43 17.58 10.92 4.62
CA SER A 43 18.01 9.64 5.20
C SER A 43 18.26 9.77 6.71
N GLY A 44 17.53 9.00 7.51
CA GLY A 44 17.58 8.99 8.98
C GLY A 44 16.75 10.06 9.68
N SER A 45 15.99 10.90 8.97
CA SER A 45 15.12 11.93 9.53
C SER A 45 13.67 11.64 9.17
N TYR A 46 12.85 11.41 10.20
CA TYR A 46 11.48 10.96 10.02
C TYR A 46 10.45 12.00 10.45
N ASP A 47 9.36 12.10 9.70
CA ASP A 47 8.20 12.91 10.06
C ASP A 47 6.91 12.08 9.96
N PHE A 48 6.22 11.99 11.10
CA PHE A 48 4.92 11.34 11.24
C PHE A 48 3.86 12.31 11.80
N GLY A 49 3.93 13.59 11.41
CA GLY A 49 3.01 14.64 11.85
C GLY A 49 3.56 15.60 12.90
N HIS A 50 4.78 15.36 13.35
CA HIS A 50 5.42 16.09 14.45
C HIS A 50 6.92 16.37 14.19
N GLY A 51 7.39 16.16 12.96
CA GLY A 51 8.79 16.36 12.58
C GLY A 51 9.16 17.80 12.23
N GLY A 52 8.19 18.72 12.15
CA GLY A 52 8.43 20.12 11.84
C GLY A 52 8.67 20.41 10.36
N SER A 53 8.39 19.46 9.46
CA SER A 53 8.46 19.70 8.02
C SER A 53 7.26 20.53 7.53
N ASP A 54 7.42 21.18 6.37
CA ASP A 54 6.32 21.87 5.69
C ASP A 54 5.14 20.94 5.34
N PHE A 55 5.38 19.63 5.35
CA PHE A 55 4.38 18.60 5.05
C PHE A 55 3.78 17.95 6.29
N GLN A 56 4.20 18.29 7.51
CA GLN A 56 3.80 17.57 8.73
C GLN A 56 2.28 17.35 8.84
N ASP A 57 1.45 18.32 8.42
CA ASP A 57 0.00 18.23 8.49
C ASP A 57 -0.60 17.15 7.58
N PHE A 58 0.20 16.57 6.68
CA PHE A 58 -0.16 15.47 5.80
C PHE A 58 0.46 14.14 6.24
N LEU A 59 1.34 14.12 7.25
CA LEU A 59 2.19 12.94 7.56
C LEU A 59 1.79 12.22 8.84
N ASP A 60 0.74 12.66 9.54
CA ASP A 60 0.21 11.95 10.71
C ASP A 60 -0.65 10.73 10.32
N VAL A 61 0.01 9.68 9.82
CA VAL A 61 -0.63 8.42 9.43
C VAL A 61 -1.27 7.70 10.62
N GLN A 62 -0.72 7.85 11.83
CA GLN A 62 -1.32 7.29 13.05
C GLN A 62 -2.68 7.93 13.32
N LYS A 63 -2.78 9.26 13.27
CA LYS A 63 -4.05 9.98 13.42
C LYS A 63 -5.03 9.63 12.32
N PHE A 64 -4.58 9.52 11.06
CA PHE A 64 -5.44 9.09 9.97
C PHE A 64 -6.10 7.73 10.25
N ILE A 65 -5.32 6.74 10.69
CA ILE A 65 -5.83 5.40 11.02
C ILE A 65 -6.77 5.42 12.23
N LYS A 66 -6.48 6.24 13.26
CA LYS A 66 -7.39 6.43 14.40
C LYS A 66 -8.72 7.06 13.97
N LEU A 67 -8.69 8.06 13.09
CA LEU A 67 -9.91 8.65 12.53
C LEU A 67 -10.71 7.63 11.71
N ALA A 68 -10.04 6.74 10.96
CA ALA A 68 -10.73 5.66 10.25
C ALA A 68 -11.44 4.70 11.23
N GLN A 69 -10.78 4.37 12.34
CA GLN A 69 -11.38 3.58 13.42
C GLN A 69 -12.60 4.27 14.05
N GLU A 70 -12.50 5.57 14.33
CA GLU A 70 -13.60 6.38 14.89
C GLU A 70 -14.82 6.45 13.95
N GLU A 71 -14.60 6.44 12.64
CA GLU A 71 -15.66 6.41 11.63
C GLU A 71 -16.12 4.96 11.27
N ASP A 72 -15.76 3.97 12.10
CA ASP A 72 -16.15 2.55 11.96
C ASP A 72 -15.71 1.93 10.63
N LEU A 73 -14.45 2.18 10.25
CA LEU A 73 -13.79 1.60 9.09
C LEU A 73 -12.57 0.77 9.52
N PHE A 74 -12.47 -0.45 8.98
CA PHE A 74 -11.21 -1.19 8.99
C PHE A 74 -10.17 -0.52 8.07
N VAL A 75 -8.90 -0.86 8.26
CA VAL A 75 -7.80 -0.36 7.45
C VAL A 75 -7.09 -1.52 6.74
N LEU A 76 -6.98 -1.41 5.41
CA LEU A 76 -6.08 -2.20 4.58
C LEU A 76 -4.83 -1.34 4.33
N LEU A 77 -3.73 -1.67 5.01
CA LEU A 77 -2.51 -0.86 4.95
C LEU A 77 -1.60 -1.34 3.82
N ARG A 78 -1.08 -0.42 3.01
CA ARG A 78 -0.11 -0.72 1.94
C ARG A 78 1.19 0.07 2.17
N PRO A 79 2.07 -0.42 3.06
CA PRO A 79 3.24 0.35 3.52
C PRO A 79 4.37 0.47 2.48
N GLY A 80 4.27 -0.23 1.34
CA GLY A 80 5.28 -0.23 0.29
C GLY A 80 6.32 -1.36 0.46
N PRO A 81 7.64 -1.07 0.35
CA PRO A 81 8.27 0.26 0.41
C PRO A 81 8.15 1.07 -0.89
N TYR A 82 7.91 0.40 -2.01
CA TYR A 82 7.48 1.01 -3.26
C TYR A 82 5.95 0.92 -3.37
N ILE A 83 5.30 2.03 -3.75
CA ILE A 83 3.83 2.12 -3.81
C ILE A 83 3.29 2.45 -5.21
N CYS A 84 4.16 2.79 -6.17
CA CYS A 84 3.75 3.33 -7.47
C CYS A 84 2.86 4.57 -7.29
N ALA A 85 1.54 4.36 -7.37
CA ALA A 85 0.48 5.30 -7.03
C ALA A 85 0.51 6.63 -7.80
N GLU A 86 1.19 6.71 -8.94
CA GLU A 86 1.44 7.99 -9.64
C GLU A 86 1.99 9.04 -8.68
N TRP A 87 2.98 8.62 -7.88
CA TRP A 87 3.64 9.43 -6.88
C TRP A 87 5.13 9.53 -7.18
N GLU A 88 5.75 10.61 -6.71
CA GLU A 88 7.17 10.89 -6.94
C GLU A 88 8.03 9.68 -6.59
N PHE A 89 8.80 9.23 -7.58
CA PHE A 89 9.64 8.03 -7.54
C PHE A 89 8.95 6.78 -6.94
N GLY A 90 7.65 6.63 -7.15
CA GLY A 90 6.84 5.53 -6.62
C GLY A 90 6.85 5.43 -5.09
N GLY A 91 7.05 6.56 -4.41
CA GLY A 91 7.18 6.63 -2.95
C GLY A 91 8.58 6.31 -2.42
N LEU A 92 9.55 5.93 -3.25
CA LEU A 92 10.92 5.71 -2.80
C LEU A 92 11.64 7.04 -2.57
N PRO A 93 12.44 7.19 -1.50
CA PRO A 93 13.21 8.42 -1.28
C PRO A 93 14.29 8.63 -2.34
N GLY A 94 14.37 9.84 -2.90
CA GLY A 94 15.36 10.18 -3.93
C GLY A 94 16.82 10.07 -3.46
N TRP A 95 17.08 10.15 -2.15
CA TRP A 95 18.43 9.99 -1.60
C TRP A 95 18.98 8.56 -1.75
N LEU A 96 18.14 7.55 -2.03
CA LEU A 96 18.59 6.21 -2.38
C LEU A 96 19.50 6.24 -3.61
N LEU A 97 19.21 7.11 -4.59
CA LEU A 97 19.97 7.24 -5.84
C LEU A 97 21.37 7.83 -5.68
N ARG A 98 21.76 8.25 -4.47
CA ARG A 98 23.15 8.68 -4.19
C ARG A 98 24.12 7.52 -4.17
N ASP A 99 23.63 6.33 -3.81
CA ASP A 99 24.36 5.09 -4.01
C ASP A 99 24.12 4.62 -5.45
N LYS A 100 25.20 4.46 -6.22
CA LYS A 100 25.10 4.10 -7.64
C LYS A 100 24.96 2.60 -7.85
N ASP A 101 25.30 1.80 -6.84
CA ASP A 101 25.31 0.34 -6.93
C ASP A 101 24.05 -0.28 -6.34
N ILE A 102 23.23 0.51 -5.63
CA ILE A 102 21.98 0.06 -5.02
C ILE A 102 20.99 -0.44 -6.06
N LYS A 103 20.41 -1.62 -5.80
CA LYS A 103 19.33 -2.18 -6.62
C LYS A 103 18.01 -2.13 -5.86
N VAL A 104 17.27 -1.03 -6.05
CA VAL A 104 15.94 -0.87 -5.46
C VAL A 104 14.98 -1.96 -5.93
N ARG A 105 14.03 -2.35 -5.07
CA ARG A 105 13.04 -3.40 -5.32
C ARG A 105 13.66 -4.77 -5.64
N THR A 106 14.75 -5.11 -4.97
CA THR A 106 15.42 -6.42 -5.04
C THR A 106 15.89 -6.87 -3.65
N ASN A 107 16.41 -8.09 -3.53
CA ASN A 107 16.99 -8.60 -2.29
C ASN A 107 18.40 -8.03 -1.99
N ASP A 108 18.74 -6.86 -2.54
CA ASP A 108 19.99 -6.15 -2.26
C ASP A 108 20.09 -5.78 -0.77
N PRO A 109 21.19 -6.15 -0.08
CA PRO A 109 21.31 -5.94 1.36
C PRO A 109 21.39 -4.46 1.76
N ILE A 110 21.92 -3.57 0.90
CA ILE A 110 21.97 -2.13 1.17
C ILE A 110 20.55 -1.57 1.12
N TYR A 111 19.79 -1.94 0.09
CA TYR A 111 18.40 -1.54 -0.04
C TYR A 111 17.53 -2.07 1.12
N LEU A 112 17.65 -3.37 1.44
CA LEU A 112 16.90 -3.98 2.55
C LEU A 112 17.26 -3.39 3.91
N ASN A 113 18.51 -2.97 4.12
CA ASN A 113 18.89 -2.26 5.34
C ASN A 113 18.14 -0.93 5.48
N TYR A 114 18.01 -0.15 4.39
CA TYR A 114 17.21 1.08 4.42
C TYR A 114 15.72 0.82 4.61
N VAL A 115 15.16 -0.20 3.94
CA VAL A 115 13.76 -0.61 4.13
C VAL A 115 13.50 -1.04 5.58
N SER A 116 14.40 -1.84 6.16
CA SER A 116 14.29 -2.30 7.55
C SER A 116 14.33 -1.13 8.53
N ARG A 117 15.22 -0.17 8.33
CA ARG A 117 15.30 1.05 9.13
C ARG A 117 14.00 1.86 9.05
N TYR A 118 13.47 2.07 7.85
CA TYR A 118 12.20 2.79 7.65
C TYR A 118 11.03 2.06 8.30
N TYR A 119 10.91 0.75 8.10
CA TYR A 119 9.82 -0.04 8.68
C TYR A 119 9.88 -0.09 10.20
N LYS A 120 11.07 -0.06 10.80
CA LYS A 120 11.22 0.06 12.24
C LYS A 120 10.56 1.32 12.78
N GLU A 121 10.83 2.46 12.17
CA GLU A 121 10.22 3.73 12.59
C GLU A 121 8.72 3.77 12.30
N LEU A 122 8.31 3.37 11.10
CA LEU A 122 6.89 3.34 10.70
C LEU A 122 6.05 2.42 11.61
N PHE A 123 6.50 1.19 11.84
CA PHE A 123 5.73 0.24 12.63
C PHE A 123 5.87 0.43 14.13
N SER A 124 6.83 1.24 14.61
CA SER A 124 6.81 1.69 16.02
C SER A 124 5.51 2.41 16.38
N ILE A 125 4.91 3.15 15.44
CA ILE A 125 3.66 3.89 15.63
C ILE A 125 2.42 3.17 15.07
N LEU A 126 2.60 2.28 14.08
CA LEU A 126 1.48 1.58 13.42
C LEU A 126 1.22 0.18 13.98
N ALA A 127 2.22 -0.53 14.50
CA ALA A 127 2.02 -1.87 15.04
C ALA A 127 1.01 -1.93 16.20
N PRO A 128 0.83 -0.90 17.06
CA PRO A 128 -0.24 -0.86 18.06
C PRO A 128 -1.65 -0.70 17.47
N LEU A 129 -1.79 -0.24 16.23
CA LEU A 129 -3.08 0.02 15.57
C LEU A 129 -3.63 -1.20 14.80
N GLN A 130 -3.00 -2.36 14.99
CA GLN A 130 -3.46 -3.64 14.46
C GLN A 130 -4.74 -4.09 15.16
N PHE A 131 -5.63 -4.74 14.41
CA PHE A 131 -6.94 -5.19 14.89
C PHE A 131 -6.82 -6.18 16.05
N THR A 132 -5.86 -7.10 15.98
CA THR A 132 -5.49 -8.02 17.07
C THR A 132 -5.05 -7.31 18.36
N LYS A 133 -4.70 -6.01 18.29
CA LYS A 133 -4.32 -5.15 19.42
C LYS A 133 -5.37 -4.07 19.73
N GLY A 134 -6.56 -4.17 19.14
CA GLY A 134 -7.68 -3.25 19.36
C GLY A 134 -7.72 -2.04 18.43
N GLY A 135 -6.86 -1.99 17.40
CA GLY A 135 -6.89 -0.95 16.37
C GLY A 135 -7.74 -1.34 15.14
N ALA A 136 -7.55 -0.63 14.02
CA ALA A 136 -8.33 -0.83 12.80
C ALA A 136 -7.61 -1.58 11.67
N ILE A 137 -6.29 -1.76 11.71
CA ILE A 137 -5.54 -2.42 10.63
C ILE A 137 -5.83 -3.92 10.65
N ILE A 138 -6.43 -4.46 9.59
CA ILE A 138 -6.78 -5.89 9.48
C ILE A 138 -5.94 -6.66 8.45
N ALA A 139 -5.23 -5.93 7.58
CA ALA A 139 -4.40 -6.53 6.55
C ALA A 139 -3.28 -5.57 6.13
N VAL A 140 -2.13 -6.13 5.75
CA VAL A 140 -0.94 -5.38 5.33
C VAL A 140 -0.42 -5.95 4.02
N GLN A 141 -0.29 -5.11 2.99
CA GLN A 141 0.29 -5.52 1.72
C GLN A 141 1.81 -5.61 1.79
N ILE A 142 2.37 -6.62 1.13
CA ILE A 142 3.80 -6.75 0.86
C ILE A 142 4.07 -6.25 -0.56
N GLU A 143 4.93 -5.24 -0.70
CA GLU A 143 5.29 -4.65 -1.99
C GLU A 143 4.06 -4.09 -2.74
N ASN A 144 4.21 -3.75 -4.03
CA ASN A 144 3.16 -3.32 -4.90
C ASN A 144 3.39 -3.70 -6.37
N GLU A 145 2.49 -4.53 -6.92
CA GLU A 145 2.51 -4.97 -8.32
C GLU A 145 3.89 -5.45 -8.77
N TYR A 146 4.53 -6.28 -7.94
CA TYR A 146 5.90 -6.72 -8.19
C TYR A 146 6.03 -7.54 -9.48
N GLY A 147 4.95 -8.20 -9.90
CA GLY A 147 4.88 -8.98 -11.14
C GLY A 147 4.97 -8.12 -12.42
N ASN A 148 4.80 -6.80 -12.31
CA ASN A 148 5.06 -5.86 -13.40
C ASN A 148 6.55 -5.52 -13.55
N THR A 149 7.41 -5.99 -12.63
CA THR A 149 8.86 -5.84 -12.76
C THR A 149 9.44 -6.97 -13.61
N TYR A 150 10.61 -6.73 -14.20
CA TYR A 150 11.37 -7.79 -14.88
C TYR A 150 12.06 -8.76 -13.91
N ASN A 151 11.93 -8.54 -12.59
CA ASN A 151 12.59 -9.31 -11.54
C ASN A 151 11.54 -10.14 -10.80
N ASN A 152 11.57 -11.46 -10.98
CA ASN A 152 10.72 -12.38 -10.23
C ASN A 152 11.42 -12.85 -8.93
N ASP A 153 11.96 -11.91 -8.17
CA ASP A 153 12.70 -12.16 -6.94
C ASP A 153 11.74 -12.42 -5.76
N ARG A 154 11.42 -13.69 -5.53
CA ARG A 154 10.58 -14.10 -4.39
C ARG A 154 11.31 -13.99 -3.05
N ASP A 155 12.63 -14.04 -3.04
CA ASP A 155 13.40 -13.91 -1.81
C ASP A 155 13.33 -12.47 -1.31
N TYR A 156 13.32 -11.49 -2.20
CA TYR A 156 12.99 -10.11 -1.87
C TYR A 156 11.63 -9.98 -1.19
N LEU A 157 10.57 -10.54 -1.77
CA LEU A 157 9.21 -10.49 -1.18
C LEU A 157 9.16 -11.17 0.21
N ARG A 158 9.86 -12.29 0.38
CA ARG A 158 9.98 -12.95 1.69
C ARG A 158 10.77 -12.11 2.69
N SER A 159 11.86 -11.46 2.27
CA SER A 159 12.62 -10.52 3.11
C SER A 159 11.74 -9.37 3.58
N LEU A 160 10.93 -8.77 2.70
CA LEU A 160 9.97 -7.73 3.09
C LEU A 160 8.96 -8.24 4.13
N ARG A 161 8.40 -9.43 3.91
CA ARG A 161 7.49 -10.07 4.87
C ARG A 161 8.18 -10.28 6.22
N SER A 162 9.40 -10.80 6.25
CA SER A 162 10.18 -11.00 7.48
C SER A 162 10.41 -9.68 8.21
N ILE A 163 10.81 -8.62 7.51
CA ILE A 163 11.00 -7.28 8.11
C ILE A 163 9.69 -6.78 8.73
N LEU A 164 8.54 -6.94 8.05
CA LEU A 164 7.24 -6.57 8.60
C LEU A 164 6.93 -7.36 9.89
N GLN A 165 7.17 -8.67 9.88
CA GLN A 165 6.95 -9.54 11.04
C GLN A 165 7.88 -9.19 12.21
N GLU A 166 9.16 -8.93 11.96
CA GLU A 166 10.15 -8.49 12.95
C GLU A 166 9.74 -7.16 13.61
N ASN A 167 9.05 -6.30 12.87
CA ASN A 167 8.48 -5.04 13.38
C ASN A 167 7.06 -5.20 13.97
N GLY A 168 6.66 -6.43 14.27
CA GLY A 168 5.47 -6.75 15.06
C GLY A 168 4.16 -6.74 14.30
N VAL A 169 4.20 -6.86 12.96
CA VAL A 169 3.01 -7.07 12.12
C VAL A 169 2.59 -8.53 12.17
N VAL A 170 1.34 -8.77 12.56
CA VAL A 170 0.73 -10.10 12.75
C VAL A 170 -0.56 -10.30 11.97
N GLU A 171 -1.10 -9.22 11.38
CA GLU A 171 -2.33 -9.25 10.58
C GLU A 171 -2.14 -9.99 9.24
N LEU A 172 -3.23 -10.15 8.49
CA LEU A 172 -3.23 -10.81 7.19
C LEU A 172 -2.25 -10.13 6.22
N PHE A 173 -1.22 -10.88 5.80
CA PHE A 173 -0.36 -10.48 4.69
C PHE A 173 -0.97 -10.84 3.34
N TYR A 174 -0.83 -9.94 2.38
CA TYR A 174 -1.23 -10.17 1.00
C TYR A 174 -0.31 -9.46 0.00
N THR A 175 -0.37 -9.88 -1.27
CA THR A 175 0.22 -9.17 -2.42
C THR A 175 -0.88 -8.77 -3.39
N SER A 176 -0.62 -7.78 -4.26
CA SER A 176 -1.56 -7.41 -5.32
C SER A 176 -0.86 -7.20 -6.65
N ASP A 177 -1.41 -7.82 -7.70
CA ASP A 177 -0.90 -7.78 -9.06
C ASP A 177 -2.06 -7.91 -10.08
N PRO A 178 -1.89 -7.43 -11.32
CA PRO A 178 -2.79 -7.83 -12.41
C PRO A 178 -2.73 -9.34 -12.62
N PRO A 179 -3.87 -10.05 -12.76
CA PRO A 179 -3.87 -11.51 -12.96
C PRO A 179 -3.07 -11.98 -14.18
N SER A 180 -2.87 -11.12 -15.18
CA SER A 180 -2.01 -11.39 -16.33
C SER A 180 -0.53 -11.57 -15.98
N ALA A 181 -0.06 -11.06 -14.83
CA ALA A 181 1.29 -11.27 -14.32
C ALA A 181 1.48 -12.67 -13.69
N GLY A 182 0.42 -13.48 -13.63
CA GLY A 182 0.46 -14.82 -13.05
C GLY A 182 0.80 -14.78 -11.55
N THR A 183 1.90 -15.44 -11.18
CA THR A 183 2.37 -15.53 -9.77
C THR A 183 3.73 -14.88 -9.55
N ALA A 184 4.15 -14.02 -10.49
CA ALA A 184 5.45 -13.36 -10.47
C ALA A 184 5.61 -12.42 -9.26
N GLY A 185 4.60 -11.60 -8.98
CA GLY A 185 4.59 -10.65 -7.86
C GLY A 185 4.03 -11.18 -6.55
N GLY A 186 3.66 -12.46 -6.51
CA GLY A 186 3.08 -13.09 -5.34
C GLY A 186 3.99 -14.07 -4.63
N LEU A 187 3.54 -14.53 -3.46
CA LEU A 187 4.09 -15.69 -2.74
C LEU A 187 3.02 -16.79 -2.67
N PRO A 188 2.84 -17.60 -3.74
CA PRO A 188 1.85 -18.66 -3.78
C PRO A 188 1.98 -19.61 -2.59
N ASN A 189 0.85 -20.03 -2.03
CA ASN A 189 0.76 -20.87 -0.82
C ASN A 189 1.32 -20.27 0.48
N GLU A 190 1.96 -19.10 0.45
CA GLU A 190 2.54 -18.46 1.64
C GLU A 190 1.72 -17.28 2.16
N VAL A 191 1.11 -16.50 1.26
CA VAL A 191 0.25 -15.33 1.58
C VAL A 191 -1.00 -15.32 0.69
N LEU A 192 -1.95 -14.41 0.94
CA LEU A 192 -3.10 -14.19 0.06
C LEU A 192 -2.64 -13.39 -1.19
N MET A 193 -3.02 -13.83 -2.39
CA MET A 193 -2.82 -13.01 -3.59
C MET A 193 -4.11 -12.26 -3.89
N THR A 194 -4.01 -11.03 -4.39
CA THR A 194 -5.17 -10.20 -4.76
C THR A 194 -4.96 -9.66 -6.17
N ALA A 195 -6.04 -9.19 -6.80
CA ALA A 195 -6.04 -8.79 -8.21
C ALA A 195 -6.23 -7.27 -8.37
N ASN A 196 -5.57 -6.71 -9.38
CA ASN A 196 -5.80 -5.35 -9.86
C ASN A 196 -6.35 -5.38 -11.29
N PHE A 197 -7.47 -4.71 -11.54
CA PHE A 197 -8.06 -4.58 -12.88
C PHE A 197 -9.17 -3.52 -12.91
N ASN A 198 -9.62 -3.13 -14.11
CA ASN A 198 -10.79 -2.27 -14.31
C ASN A 198 -11.86 -2.83 -15.26
N ASN A 199 -11.60 -3.99 -15.87
CA ASN A 199 -12.51 -4.63 -16.81
C ASN A 199 -12.46 -6.16 -16.68
N ASN A 200 -13.36 -6.84 -17.39
CA ASN A 200 -13.37 -8.30 -17.50
C ASN A 200 -13.27 -9.01 -16.12
N ALA A 201 -14.03 -8.53 -15.14
CA ALA A 201 -13.93 -8.97 -13.75
C ALA A 201 -14.01 -10.50 -13.62
N LYS A 202 -14.94 -11.15 -14.33
CA LYS A 202 -15.04 -12.60 -14.35
C LYS A 202 -13.73 -13.28 -14.76
N TRP A 203 -13.13 -12.87 -15.88
CA TRP A 203 -11.89 -13.48 -16.36
C TRP A 203 -10.74 -13.27 -15.36
N ASN A 204 -10.58 -12.04 -14.86
CA ASN A 204 -9.53 -11.70 -13.90
C ASN A 204 -9.66 -12.50 -12.59
N LEU A 205 -10.87 -12.63 -12.07
CA LEU A 205 -11.16 -13.37 -10.85
C LEU A 205 -11.02 -14.89 -11.06
N ASP A 206 -11.42 -15.42 -12.22
CA ASP A 206 -11.21 -16.83 -12.59
C ASP A 206 -9.70 -17.15 -12.69
N GLN A 207 -8.89 -16.26 -13.29
CA GLN A 207 -7.44 -16.40 -13.34
C GLN A 207 -6.82 -16.38 -11.93
N LEU A 208 -7.18 -15.40 -11.10
CA LEU A 208 -6.71 -15.33 -9.72
C LEU A 208 -7.04 -16.61 -8.93
N ASN A 209 -8.27 -17.12 -9.07
CA ASN A 209 -8.69 -18.35 -8.40
C ASN A 209 -7.88 -19.58 -8.87
N SER A 210 -7.46 -19.62 -10.13
CA SER A 210 -6.61 -20.70 -10.65
C SER A 210 -5.21 -20.77 -10.00
N PHE A 211 -4.71 -19.66 -9.46
CA PHE A 211 -3.41 -19.59 -8.78
C PHE A 211 -3.49 -19.92 -7.28
N GLN A 212 -4.69 -19.87 -6.68
CA GLN A 212 -4.90 -20.03 -5.24
C GLN A 212 -6.29 -20.56 -4.90
N THR A 213 -6.55 -21.80 -5.32
CA THR A 213 -7.81 -22.49 -5.05
C THR A 213 -8.14 -22.46 -3.55
N ASN A 214 -9.43 -22.27 -3.22
CA ASN A 214 -9.97 -22.22 -1.85
C ASN A 214 -9.56 -21.01 -1.00
N LYS A 215 -9.03 -19.94 -1.61
CA LYS A 215 -8.82 -18.64 -0.92
C LYS A 215 -9.86 -17.62 -1.36
N PRO A 216 -10.17 -16.60 -0.53
CA PRO A 216 -11.05 -15.51 -0.93
C PRO A 216 -10.52 -14.79 -2.17
N THR A 217 -11.41 -14.51 -3.12
CA THR A 217 -11.07 -13.72 -4.31
C THR A 217 -11.29 -12.24 -4.01
N ILE A 218 -10.22 -11.46 -4.03
CA ILE A 218 -10.25 -10.02 -3.70
C ILE A 218 -9.67 -9.23 -4.87
N THR A 219 -10.42 -8.23 -5.30
CA THR A 219 -9.89 -7.13 -6.13
C THR A 219 -9.38 -6.05 -5.18
N MET A 220 -8.07 -5.85 -5.13
CA MET A 220 -7.47 -4.84 -4.25
C MET A 220 -7.54 -3.46 -4.89
N GLU A 221 -7.21 -3.37 -6.18
CA GLU A 221 -7.46 -2.17 -6.99
C GLU A 221 -8.49 -2.47 -8.08
N TYR A 222 -9.67 -1.92 -7.89
CA TYR A 222 -10.62 -1.76 -8.99
C TYR A 222 -10.52 -0.33 -9.50
N TRP A 223 -9.86 -0.11 -10.63
CA TRP A 223 -9.61 1.26 -11.13
C TRP A 223 -10.91 1.87 -11.66
N SER A 224 -11.60 2.59 -10.77
CA SER A 224 -12.88 3.27 -11.02
C SER A 224 -12.78 4.49 -11.94
N GLY A 225 -11.55 4.96 -12.17
CA GLY A 225 -11.18 6.08 -13.01
C GLY A 225 -9.74 5.90 -13.48
N TRP A 226 -9.15 6.96 -14.06
CA TRP A 226 -7.73 6.97 -14.40
C TRP A 226 -7.11 8.33 -14.11
N PHE A 227 -5.79 8.39 -14.00
CA PHE A 227 -5.03 9.62 -13.82
C PHE A 227 -4.76 10.31 -15.17
N ASP A 228 -4.42 11.60 -15.11
CA ASP A 228 -4.11 12.40 -16.28
C ASP A 228 -2.60 12.63 -16.43
N ASN A 229 -2.17 12.79 -17.68
CA ASN A 229 -0.83 13.27 -18.02
C ASN A 229 -0.91 14.72 -18.49
N PHE A 230 0.16 15.49 -18.30
CA PHE A 230 0.28 16.82 -18.90
C PHE A 230 0.00 16.74 -20.42
N SER A 231 -0.79 17.67 -20.94
CA SER A 231 -1.26 17.72 -22.33
C SER A 231 -2.12 16.54 -22.82
N GLY A 232 -2.38 15.54 -21.96
CA GLY A 232 -3.33 14.48 -22.23
C GLY A 232 -4.78 14.98 -22.19
N GLN A 233 -5.68 14.23 -22.81
CA GLN A 233 -7.11 14.44 -22.59
C GLN A 233 -7.49 13.96 -21.19
N HIS A 234 -8.42 14.67 -20.55
CA HIS A 234 -8.94 14.27 -19.24
C HIS A 234 -9.56 12.88 -19.32
N SER A 235 -9.13 12.01 -18.43
CA SER A 235 -9.56 10.62 -18.36
C SER A 235 -10.92 10.50 -17.68
N THR A 236 -11.87 9.86 -18.38
CA THR A 236 -13.20 9.58 -17.84
C THR A 236 -13.53 8.10 -17.98
N SER A 237 -14.09 7.53 -16.92
CA SER A 237 -14.65 6.17 -16.95
C SER A 237 -16.18 6.26 -16.83
N VAL A 238 -16.89 5.54 -17.71
CA VAL A 238 -18.34 5.36 -17.56
C VAL A 238 -18.56 4.17 -16.64
N ALA A 239 -19.41 4.32 -15.63
CA ALA A 239 -19.80 3.19 -14.79
C ALA A 239 -20.54 2.14 -15.65
N THR A 240 -19.83 1.10 -16.08
CA THR A 240 -20.44 -0.07 -16.71
C THR A 240 -20.89 -1.03 -15.62
N HIS A 241 -22.10 -1.56 -15.74
CA HIS A 241 -22.63 -2.53 -14.78
C HIS A 241 -21.69 -3.74 -14.73
N ALA A 242 -21.17 -4.04 -13.54
CA ALA A 242 -20.30 -5.20 -13.28
C ALA A 242 -21.12 -6.49 -13.18
#